data_AF-A0A7C5B9C3-F1
#
_entry.id   AF-A0A7C5B9C3-F1
#
_cell.length_a   1.000
_cell.length_b   1.000
_cell.length_c   1.000
_cell.angle_alpha   90.00
_cell.angle_beta   90.00
_cell.angle_gamma   90.00
#
_symmetry.space_group_name_H-M   'P 1'
#
loop_
_entity.id
_entity.type
_entity.pdbx_description
1 polymer ?
#
loop_
_entity_poly.entity_id
_entity_poly.type
_entity_poly.pdbx_seq_one_letter_code
_entity_poly.pdbx_strand_id
1 'polypeptide(L)'
;PFNLVGTVGAVAFDKNGRFAAASSTGGTSIMLKGRVGDSPIIGCGFYVGKRGAVTATGIGEEIIKRMLCREVYGFMEKGESAQKACEMGVALFPEDGTIPVGLIAIDGKSTGVASTTNMAHAIIAQSFEMFK
;
A
#
# COMPACT_ATOMS: atom_id res chain seq x y z
N PRO A 1 13.53 13.16 -15.25
CA PRO A 1 13.99 11.90 -14.61
C PRO A 1 13.21 10.70 -15.18
N PHE A 2 13.92 9.61 -15.54
CA PHE A 2 13.23 8.37 -15.94
C PHE A 2 12.38 7.88 -14.76
N ASN A 3 11.07 7.74 -14.97
CA ASN A 3 10.21 7.13 -13.98
C ASN A 3 10.39 5.62 -14.08
N LEU A 4 11.19 5.05 -13.18
CA LEU A 4 11.59 3.65 -13.22
C LEU A 4 10.50 2.70 -12.67
N VAL A 5 9.42 3.25 -12.11
CA VAL A 5 8.34 2.52 -11.44
C VAL A 5 6.97 3.05 -11.89
N GLY A 6 6.04 2.13 -12.14
CA GLY A 6 4.70 2.43 -12.68
C GLY A 6 3.66 1.45 -12.17
N THR A 7 3.60 1.26 -10.85
CA THR A 7 2.62 0.40 -10.20
C THR A 7 1.37 1.19 -9.83
N VAL A 8 0.22 0.60 -10.09
CA VAL A 8 -1.09 1.08 -9.62
C VAL A 8 -1.64 0.11 -8.59
N GLY A 9 -2.30 0.65 -7.57
CA GLY A 9 -2.96 -0.13 -6.55
C GLY A 9 -4.26 0.52 -6.13
N ALA A 10 -5.21 -0.30 -5.67
CA ALA A 10 -6.48 0.15 -5.12
C ALA A 10 -6.83 -0.66 -3.88
N VAL A 11 -7.45 0.00 -2.91
CA VAL A 11 -8.09 -0.62 -1.75
C VAL A 11 -9.52 -0.15 -1.67
N ALA A 12 -10.43 -1.03 -1.26
CA ALA A 12 -11.85 -0.74 -1.18
C ALA A 12 -12.50 -1.39 0.05
N PHE A 13 -13.56 -0.75 0.51
CA PHE A 13 -14.43 -1.24 1.58
C PHE A 13 -15.89 -1.13 1.12
N ASP A 14 -16.65 -2.23 1.21
CA ASP A 14 -18.03 -2.27 0.75
C ASP A 14 -19.05 -2.13 1.89
N LYS A 15 -20.32 -1.90 1.52
CA LYS A 15 -21.45 -1.77 2.45
C LYS A 15 -21.73 -3.01 3.30
N ASN A 16 -21.17 -4.17 2.95
CA ASN A 16 -21.31 -5.41 3.70
C ASN A 16 -20.16 -5.61 4.70
N GLY A 17 -19.29 -4.61 4.87
CA GLY A 17 -18.15 -4.70 5.77
C GLY A 17 -16.98 -5.49 5.19
N ARG A 18 -16.88 -5.65 3.86
CA ARG A 18 -15.81 -6.43 3.22
C ARG A 18 -14.73 -5.52 2.65
N PHE A 19 -13.48 -5.94 2.84
CA PHE A 19 -12.31 -5.29 2.27
C PHE A 19 -11.82 -6.00 1.00
N ALA A 20 -11.25 -5.24 0.08
CA ALA A 20 -10.57 -5.75 -1.09
C ALA A 20 -9.33 -4.90 -1.41
N ALA A 21 -8.34 -5.51 -2.03
CA ALA A 21 -7.17 -4.84 -2.60
C ALA A 21 -6.84 -5.42 -3.97
N ALA A 22 -6.29 -4.59 -4.84
CA ALA A 22 -5.71 -5.00 -6.11
C ALA A 22 -4.43 -4.20 -6.36
N SER A 23 -3.43 -4.85 -6.95
CA SER A 23 -2.17 -4.24 -7.36
C SER A 23 -1.80 -4.75 -8.75
N SER A 24 -1.30 -3.86 -9.60
CA SER A 24 -0.88 -4.19 -10.97
C SER A 24 0.31 -3.32 -11.39
N THR A 25 1.24 -3.92 -12.14
CA THR A 25 2.47 -3.25 -12.56
C THR A 25 3.00 -3.81 -13.86
N GLY A 26 3.67 -2.97 -14.66
CA GLY A 26 4.54 -3.40 -15.76
C GLY A 26 5.92 -3.88 -15.29
N GLY A 27 6.21 -3.78 -14.00
CA GLY A 27 7.54 -4.01 -13.43
C GLY A 27 8.39 -2.75 -13.44
N THR A 28 9.70 -2.92 -13.26
CA THR A 28 10.67 -1.82 -13.35
C THR A 28 11.25 -1.74 -14.75
N SER A 29 11.58 -0.54 -15.21
CA SER A 29 12.35 -0.37 -16.45
C SER A 29 13.65 -1.17 -16.39
N ILE A 30 14.15 -1.64 -17.55
CA ILE A 30 15.40 -2.40 -17.71
C ILE A 30 15.53 -3.68 -16.85
N MET A 31 14.41 -4.27 -16.43
CA MET A 31 14.43 -5.52 -15.67
C MET A 31 14.85 -6.74 -16.50
N LEU A 32 15.48 -7.71 -15.84
CA LEU A 32 15.77 -9.02 -16.43
C LEU A 32 14.48 -9.76 -16.77
N LYS A 33 14.50 -10.55 -17.84
CA LYS A 33 13.39 -11.43 -18.19
C LYS A 33 13.08 -12.39 -17.04
N GLY A 34 11.82 -12.42 -16.61
CA GLY A 34 11.37 -13.26 -15.50
C GLY A 34 11.56 -12.64 -14.10
N ARG A 35 12.05 -11.39 -14.00
CA ARG A 35 12.04 -10.66 -12.72
C ARG A 35 10.60 -10.48 -12.23
N VAL A 36 10.35 -10.83 -10.98
CA VAL A 36 9.06 -10.64 -10.30
C VAL A 36 9.25 -9.62 -9.17
N GLY A 37 8.43 -8.57 -9.20
CA GLY A 37 8.37 -7.55 -8.15
C GLY A 37 7.39 -7.90 -7.03
N ASP A 38 7.07 -6.93 -6.18
CA ASP A 38 6.19 -7.07 -5.02
C ASP A 38 4.71 -7.20 -5.39
N SER A 39 4.26 -6.55 -6.47
CA SER A 39 2.84 -6.39 -6.80
C SER A 39 2.02 -7.69 -6.86
N PRO A 40 2.52 -8.82 -7.41
CA PRO A 40 1.77 -10.08 -7.41
C PRO A 40 1.94 -10.91 -6.13
N ILE A 41 2.70 -10.43 -5.14
CA ILE A 41 3.07 -11.19 -3.93
C ILE A 41 2.23 -10.71 -2.74
N ILE A 42 1.38 -11.60 -2.24
CA ILE A 42 0.55 -11.36 -1.05
C ILE A 42 1.44 -11.05 0.16
N GLY A 43 1.07 -10.00 0.90
CA GLY A 43 1.83 -9.49 2.04
C GLY A 43 2.96 -8.56 1.66
N CYS A 44 3.38 -8.52 0.39
CA CYS A 44 4.39 -7.57 -0.08
C CYS A 44 3.72 -6.39 -0.76
N GLY A 45 3.18 -6.58 -1.98
CA GLY A 45 2.56 -5.51 -2.76
C GLY A 45 1.12 -5.20 -2.37
N PHE A 46 0.42 -6.15 -1.76
CA PHE A 46 -0.90 -5.93 -1.18
C PHE A 46 -1.21 -6.93 -0.07
N TYR A 47 -2.13 -6.56 0.83
CA TYR A 47 -2.65 -7.46 1.85
C TYR A 47 -4.08 -7.06 2.23
N VAL A 48 -4.93 -8.06 2.52
CA VAL A 48 -6.32 -7.86 2.94
C VAL A 48 -6.60 -8.75 4.13
N GLY A 49 -7.24 -8.20 5.15
CA GLY A 49 -7.75 -8.98 6.28
C GLY A 49 -8.98 -8.34 6.90
N LYS A 50 -9.41 -8.86 8.05
CA LYS A 50 -10.64 -8.42 8.72
C LYS A 50 -10.61 -6.97 9.22
N ARG A 51 -9.42 -6.36 9.33
CA ARG A 51 -9.25 -4.99 9.83
C ARG A 51 -8.97 -3.96 8.74
N GLY A 52 -8.82 -4.39 7.50
CA GLY A 52 -8.52 -3.46 6.43
C GLY A 52 -7.83 -4.09 5.23
N ALA A 53 -7.45 -3.22 4.30
CA ALA A 53 -6.70 -3.55 3.10
C ALA A 53 -5.58 -2.53 2.90
N VAL A 54 -4.46 -3.00 2.36
CA VAL A 54 -3.25 -2.22 2.08
C VAL A 54 -2.71 -2.60 0.71
N THR A 55 -2.20 -1.63 -0.05
CA THR A 55 -1.37 -1.86 -1.24
C THR A 55 -0.18 -0.92 -1.26
N ALA A 56 0.91 -1.37 -1.88
CA ALA A 56 2.15 -0.63 -2.03
C ALA A 56 2.50 -0.34 -3.49
N THR A 57 3.38 0.63 -3.69
CA THR A 57 4.07 0.96 -4.93
C THR A 57 5.51 1.36 -4.60
N GLY A 58 6.45 1.18 -5.53
CA GLY A 58 7.86 1.58 -5.35
C GLY A 58 8.87 0.53 -5.77
N ILE A 59 10.00 0.47 -5.06
CA ILE A 59 11.08 -0.48 -5.32
C ILE A 59 10.71 -1.86 -4.77
N GLY A 60 10.24 -2.74 -5.67
CA GLY A 60 9.68 -4.04 -5.32
C GLY A 60 10.58 -4.91 -4.44
N GLU A 61 11.90 -4.92 -4.67
CA GLU A 61 12.84 -5.69 -3.86
C GLU A 61 12.87 -5.21 -2.39
N GLU A 62 12.75 -3.90 -2.16
CA GLU A 62 12.75 -3.32 -0.82
C GLU A 62 11.41 -3.54 -0.09
N ILE A 63 10.31 -3.59 -0.86
CA ILE A 63 8.97 -3.95 -0.39
C ILE A 63 8.94 -5.44 0.00
N ILE A 64 9.49 -6.33 -0.83
CA ILE A 64 9.53 -7.78 -0.59
C ILE A 64 10.34 -8.10 0.66
N LYS A 65 11.55 -7.54 0.81
CA LYS A 65 12.43 -7.79 1.96
C LYS A 65 11.76 -7.52 3.31
N ARG A 66 10.77 -6.63 3.34
CA ARG A 66 10.06 -6.20 4.55
C ARG A 66 8.67 -6.82 4.70
N MET A 67 8.17 -7.56 3.71
CA MET A 67 6.76 -7.95 3.63
C MET A 67 5.83 -6.75 3.93
N LEU A 68 6.09 -5.63 3.25
CA LEU A 68 5.65 -4.30 3.70
C LEU A 68 4.15 -4.21 3.97
N CYS A 69 3.28 -4.66 3.05
CA CYS A 69 1.84 -4.57 3.26
C CYS A 69 1.36 -5.45 4.43
N ARG A 70 2.01 -6.58 4.70
CA ARG A 70 1.69 -7.42 5.87
C ARG A 70 2.10 -6.73 7.17
N GLU A 71 3.25 -6.07 7.19
CA GLU A 71 3.75 -5.32 8.36
C GLU A 71 2.83 -4.14 8.67
N VAL A 72 2.49 -3.33 7.65
CA VAL A 72 1.54 -2.21 7.78
C VAL A 72 0.19 -2.68 8.28
N TYR A 73 -0.34 -3.77 7.72
CA TYR A 73 -1.57 -4.38 8.21
C TYR A 73 -1.42 -4.86 9.67
N GLY A 74 -0.24 -5.31 10.09
CA GLY A 74 0.05 -5.68 11.47
C GLY A 74 -0.07 -4.52 12.46
N PHE A 75 0.23 -3.29 12.05
CA PHE A 75 -0.05 -2.10 12.88
C PHE A 75 -1.55 -1.86 13.03
N MET A 76 -2.32 -2.06 11.95
CA MET A 76 -3.79 -1.96 11.99
C MET A 76 -4.40 -3.05 12.89
N GLU A 77 -3.84 -4.27 12.89
CA GLU A 77 -4.25 -5.33 13.82
C GLU A 77 -3.99 -4.97 15.29
N LYS A 78 -2.97 -4.16 15.57
CA LYS A 78 -2.64 -3.64 16.90
C LYS A 78 -3.50 -2.42 17.31
N GLY A 79 -4.38 -1.94 16.43
CA GLY A 79 -5.33 -0.87 16.71
C GLY A 79 -4.96 0.50 16.14
N GLU A 80 -3.86 0.60 15.39
CA GLU A 80 -3.51 1.84 14.69
C GLU A 80 -4.50 2.14 13.56
N SER A 81 -4.73 3.43 13.29
CA SER A 81 -5.53 3.85 12.14
C SER A 81 -4.81 3.53 10.82
N ALA A 82 -5.56 3.42 9.72
CA ALA A 82 -4.99 3.22 8.39
C ALA A 82 -3.90 4.26 8.05
N GLN A 83 -4.14 5.54 8.38
CA GLN A 83 -3.17 6.61 8.17
C GLN A 83 -1.89 6.40 8.99
N LYS A 84 -2.03 6.12 10.29
CA LYS A 84 -0.88 5.95 11.16
C LYS A 84 -0.06 4.72 10.79
N ALA A 85 -0.72 3.64 10.41
CA ALA A 85 -0.08 2.43 9.91
C ALA A 85 0.74 2.68 8.63
N CYS A 86 0.20 3.46 7.67
CA CYS A 86 0.94 3.85 6.46
C CYS A 86 2.19 4.68 6.80
N GLU A 87 2.08 5.67 7.69
CA GLU A 87 3.22 6.48 8.15
C GLU A 87 4.31 5.62 8.79
N MET A 88 3.92 4.70 9.67
CA MET A 88 4.85 3.76 10.30
C MET A 88 5.51 2.84 9.27
N GLY A 89 4.78 2.40 8.24
CA GLY A 89 5.33 1.60 7.14
C GLY A 89 6.37 2.35 6.31
N VAL A 90 6.11 3.62 5.99
CA VAL A 90 7.06 4.48 5.27
C VAL A 90 8.30 4.79 6.12
N ALA A 91 8.14 4.94 7.44
CA ALA A 91 9.24 5.15 8.36
C ALA A 91 10.22 3.95 8.47
N LEU A 92 9.92 2.81 7.85
CA LEU A 92 10.85 1.67 7.70
C LEU A 92 11.92 1.88 6.61
N PHE A 93 11.86 3.01 5.92
CA PHE A 93 12.76 3.41 4.84
C PHE A 93 13.48 4.72 5.17
N PRO A 94 14.65 4.98 4.58
CA PRO A 94 15.35 6.25 4.77
C PRO A 94 14.49 7.46 4.37
N GLU A 95 14.52 8.50 5.21
CA GLU A 95 13.75 9.74 5.00
C GLU A 95 14.28 10.60 3.84
N ASP A 96 15.48 10.31 3.35
CA ASP A 96 16.12 11.04 2.25
C ASP A 96 15.50 10.75 0.86
N GLY A 97 14.49 9.88 0.79
CA GLY A 97 13.77 9.56 -0.44
C GLY A 97 14.57 8.70 -1.42
N THR A 98 15.73 8.17 -1.02
CA THR A 98 16.58 7.30 -1.86
C THR A 98 15.90 5.99 -2.23
N ILE A 99 14.94 5.53 -1.41
CA ILE A 99 14.12 4.36 -1.68
C ILE A 99 12.66 4.83 -1.84
N PRO A 100 12.18 5.03 -3.09
CA PRO A 100 10.80 5.39 -3.35
C PRO A 100 9.85 4.26 -2.96
N VAL A 101 8.96 4.54 -2.01
CA VAL A 101 7.88 3.65 -1.56
C VAL A 101 6.66 4.49 -1.27
N GLY A 102 5.49 3.97 -1.63
CA GLY A 102 4.21 4.57 -1.32
C GLY A 102 3.20 3.51 -0.90
N LEU A 103 2.29 3.90 -0.02
CA LEU A 103 1.29 3.04 0.60
C LEU A 103 -0.05 3.73 0.58
N ILE A 104 -1.09 2.95 0.27
CA ILE A 104 -2.48 3.32 0.57
C ILE A 104 -3.14 2.21 1.37
N ALA A 105 -4.01 2.58 2.31
CA ALA A 105 -4.72 1.66 3.18
C ALA A 105 -6.14 2.14 3.52
N ILE A 106 -7.01 1.23 3.95
CA ILE A 106 -8.33 1.52 4.50
C ILE A 106 -8.66 0.55 5.64
N ASP A 107 -9.27 1.04 6.73
CA ASP A 107 -9.66 0.25 7.91
C ASP A 107 -11.18 0.22 8.19
N GLY A 108 -11.97 0.76 7.26
CA GLY A 108 -13.43 0.87 7.37
C GLY A 108 -13.91 2.08 8.19
N LYS A 109 -13.00 2.85 8.78
CA LYS A 109 -13.27 4.11 9.48
C LYS A 109 -12.48 5.28 8.90
N SER A 110 -11.29 5.00 8.38
CA SER A 110 -10.32 5.93 7.88
C SER A 110 -9.59 5.36 6.66
N THR A 111 -9.04 6.28 5.87
CA THR A 111 -8.13 6.00 4.76
C THR A 111 -6.73 6.44 5.15
N GLY A 112 -5.71 5.73 4.69
CA GLY A 112 -4.31 6.07 4.91
C GLY A 112 -3.55 6.25 3.62
N VAL A 113 -2.71 7.28 3.54
CA VAL A 113 -1.76 7.52 2.44
C VAL A 113 -0.44 8.00 3.03
N ALA A 114 0.66 7.37 2.64
CA ALA A 114 2.00 7.85 2.97
C ALA A 114 2.99 7.42 1.89
N SER A 115 4.04 8.21 1.66
CA SER A 115 5.10 7.87 0.73
C SER A 115 6.41 8.59 1.07
N THR A 116 7.56 8.00 0.72
CA THR A 116 8.89 8.63 0.86
C THR A 116 9.14 9.71 -0.18
N THR A 117 8.44 9.64 -1.32
CA THR A 117 8.50 10.61 -2.42
C THR A 117 7.10 10.95 -2.91
N ASN A 118 6.95 11.86 -3.87
CA ASN A 118 5.65 12.15 -4.47
C ASN A 118 4.98 10.88 -5.03
N MET A 119 3.72 10.65 -4.66
CA MET A 119 2.90 9.54 -5.13
C MET A 119 1.53 10.05 -5.56
N ALA A 120 1.17 9.81 -6.83
CA ALA A 120 -0.18 10.08 -7.32
C ALA A 120 -1.18 9.15 -6.62
N HIS A 121 -2.25 9.74 -6.07
CA HIS A 121 -3.31 9.00 -5.39
C HIS A 121 -4.63 9.77 -5.48
N ALA A 122 -5.73 9.06 -5.25
CA ALA A 122 -7.07 9.63 -5.14
C ALA A 122 -7.86 8.84 -4.10
N ILE A 123 -8.80 9.52 -3.44
CA ILE A 123 -9.68 8.92 -2.44
C ILE A 123 -11.10 9.30 -2.81
N ILE A 124 -11.99 8.30 -2.86
CA ILE A 124 -13.42 8.49 -3.10
C ILE A 124 -14.14 7.84 -1.93
N ALA A 125 -14.81 8.65 -1.12
CA ALA A 125 -15.63 8.20 0.00
C ALA A 125 -16.97 8.94 -0.01
N GLN A 126 -18.07 8.22 0.20
CA GLN A 126 -19.31 8.81 0.68
C GLN A 126 -19.23 8.95 2.20
N SER A 127 -19.84 10.00 2.76
CA SER A 127 -19.81 10.30 4.19
C SER A 127 -20.04 9.04 5.04
N PHE A 128 -19.07 8.72 5.92
CA PHE A 128 -19.11 7.53 6.78
C PHE A 128 -20.27 7.52 7.79
N GLU A 129 -21.07 8.59 7.87
CA GLU A 129 -22.24 8.70 8.74
C GLU A 129 -23.37 7.72 8.41
N MET A 130 -23.33 7.04 7.26
CA MET A 130 -24.42 6.16 6.80
C MET A 130 -24.27 4.67 7.15
N PHE A 131 -23.21 4.27 7.89
CA PHE A 131 -22.94 2.87 8.25
C PHE A 131 -22.95 2.58 9.75
N LYS A 132 -23.69 3.38 10.54
CA LYS A 132 -24.05 3.02 11.92
C LYS A 132 -25.24 2.07 11.95
#